data_AF-A0A7X6U8V8-F1
#
_entry.id   AF-A0A7X6U8V8-F1
#
_cell.length_a   1.000
_cell.length_b   1.000
_cell.length_c   1.000
_cell.angle_alpha   90.00
_cell.angle_beta   90.00
_cell.angle_gamma   90.00
#
_symmetry.space_group_name_H-M   'P 1'
#
loop_
_entity.id
_entity.type
_entity.pdbx_description
1 polymer ?
#
loop_
_entity_poly.entity_id
_entity_poly.type
_entity_poly.pdbx_seq_one_letter_code
_entity_poly.pdbx_strand_id
1 'polypeptide(L)'
;MQQIPRWELFERSLKSGRAYDNPFLEVELEAVFTSGRHRVRVDGFYDGEEDGCPVWRVRFAPPEQGTWCYTTTSNDPDLDGQNGELSCTEPVSGGPLVVNPQFGNWFFRADGSPQLIVNEGWYPHPANGRFFSHDDVDYQQPSEQDMKDYIRILSGYGVNMVIDIAQLYARQSTITDTSFRWPWAVVDAASNRIDKDRFNLAYYQRMDRVMRVARDNGMFFALELLYDNSVVRPREWSHHPLNTANGGWLAGNEHGTGWDVMFDCGNAVHV
;
A
#
# COMPACT_ATOMS: atom_id res chain seq x y z
N MET A 1 13.39 24.48 -7.94
CA MET A 1 11.96 24.21 -7.69
C MET A 1 11.50 23.08 -8.58
N GLN A 2 11.01 21.98 -8.02
CA GLN A 2 10.54 20.82 -8.78
C GLN A 2 9.17 21.14 -9.42
N GLN A 3 8.94 20.72 -10.66
CA GLN A 3 7.65 20.85 -11.33
C GLN A 3 6.88 19.54 -11.18
N ILE A 4 5.68 19.61 -10.61
CA ILE A 4 4.81 18.46 -10.34
C ILE A 4 3.46 18.77 -10.97
N PRO A 5 2.96 18.00 -11.95
CA PRO A 5 1.61 18.19 -12.45
C PRO A 5 0.57 18.06 -11.34
N ARG A 6 -0.53 18.80 -11.45
CA ARG A 6 -1.67 18.68 -10.53
C ARG A 6 -2.09 17.21 -10.38
N TRP A 7 -2.30 16.79 -9.14
CA TRP A 7 -2.62 15.41 -8.71
C TRP A 7 -1.51 14.37 -8.82
N GLU A 8 -0.31 14.74 -9.27
CA GLU A 8 0.83 13.81 -9.34
C GLU A 8 1.66 13.82 -8.05
N LEU A 9 2.40 12.74 -7.82
CA LEU A 9 3.18 12.53 -6.61
C LEU A 9 4.41 13.46 -6.55
N PHE A 10 4.43 14.35 -5.57
CA PHE A 10 5.65 14.89 -4.98
C PHE A 10 6.10 13.99 -3.83
N GLU A 11 7.40 13.69 -3.78
CA GLU A 11 8.00 12.92 -2.70
C GLU A 11 9.26 13.64 -2.22
N ARG A 12 9.38 13.81 -0.91
CA ARG A 12 10.60 14.28 -0.26
C ARG A 12 11.18 13.17 0.59
N SER A 13 12.41 12.77 0.27
CA SER A 13 13.24 11.87 1.07
C SER A 13 14.11 12.68 2.04
N LEU A 14 14.18 12.24 3.29
CA LEU A 14 14.95 12.85 4.38
C LEU A 14 15.73 11.75 5.08
N LYS A 15 17.03 11.99 5.31
CA LYS A 15 17.92 11.04 5.99
C LYS A 15 18.27 11.56 7.37
N SER A 16 18.39 10.66 8.33
CA SER A 16 18.94 10.97 9.65
C SER A 16 20.34 10.38 9.80
N GLY A 17 21.24 11.11 10.46
CA GLY A 17 22.57 10.58 10.83
C GLY A 17 22.55 9.76 12.12
N ARG A 18 21.37 9.60 12.74
CA ARG A 18 21.18 8.93 14.03
C ARG A 18 20.84 7.45 13.82
N ALA A 19 21.13 6.64 14.83
CA ALA A 19 20.70 5.24 14.88
C ALA A 19 19.45 5.12 15.76
N TYR A 20 18.59 4.18 15.41
CA TYR A 20 17.32 3.89 16.09
C TYR A 20 17.21 2.39 16.32
N ASP A 21 16.65 1.98 17.45
CA ASP A 21 16.36 0.56 17.65
C ASP A 21 15.19 0.18 16.73
N ASN A 22 14.06 0.87 16.83
CA ASN A 22 12.90 0.78 15.97
C ASN A 22 12.48 2.14 15.36
N PRO A 23 12.96 2.47 14.15
CA PRO A 23 12.65 3.74 13.48
C PRO A 23 11.17 3.90 13.11
N PHE A 24 10.37 2.83 13.10
CA PHE A 24 8.92 2.92 12.88
C PHE A 24 8.16 3.47 14.08
N LEU A 25 8.69 3.27 15.29
CA LEU A 25 8.01 3.65 16.54
C LEU A 25 8.68 4.84 17.23
N GLU A 26 9.98 5.04 17.01
CA GLU A 26 10.75 6.08 17.69
C GLU A 26 10.72 7.44 17.01
N VAL A 27 10.36 7.50 15.72
CA VAL A 27 10.39 8.74 14.94
C VAL A 27 9.00 9.10 14.42
N GLU A 28 8.55 10.28 14.81
CA GLU A 28 7.36 10.93 14.27
C GLU A 28 7.81 11.94 13.22
N LEU A 29 7.19 11.92 12.05
CA LEU A 29 7.44 12.88 10.99
C LEU A 29 6.11 13.30 10.38
N GLU A 30 5.90 14.60 10.25
CA GLU A 30 4.80 15.18 9.48
C GLU A 30 5.35 16.28 8.55
N ALA A 31 4.60 16.60 7.50
CA ALA A 31 4.85 17.78 6.67
C ALA A 31 3.57 18.58 6.44
N VAL A 32 3.70 19.89 6.49
CA VAL A 32 2.63 20.83 6.17
C VAL A 32 2.96 21.52 4.86
N PHE A 33 2.13 21.30 3.84
CA PHE A 33 2.18 21.94 2.53
C PHE A 33 1.21 23.13 2.50
N THR A 34 1.66 24.28 2.01
CA THR A 34 0.86 25.51 1.92
C THR A 34 0.93 26.17 0.55
N SER A 35 -0.20 26.66 0.05
CA SER A 35 -0.29 27.53 -1.12
C SER A 35 -1.40 28.56 -0.90
N GLY A 36 -1.03 29.83 -0.76
CA GLY A 36 -1.98 30.90 -0.39
C GLY A 36 -2.71 30.60 0.93
N ARG A 37 -4.00 30.29 0.86
CA ARG A 37 -4.83 29.91 2.03
C ARG A 37 -4.95 28.40 2.22
N HIS A 38 -4.52 27.60 1.26
CA HIS A 38 -4.59 26.15 1.33
C HIS A 38 -3.48 25.63 2.24
N ARG A 39 -3.84 24.66 3.10
CA ARG A 39 -2.92 23.98 4.00
C ARG A 39 -3.28 22.50 4.02
N VAL A 40 -2.34 21.65 3.67
CA VAL A 40 -2.49 20.18 3.68
C VAL A 40 -1.41 19.61 4.58
N ARG A 41 -1.81 18.83 5.58
CA ARG A 41 -0.90 18.10 6.46
C ARG A 41 -0.85 16.65 5.99
N VAL A 42 0.34 16.09 5.91
CA VAL A 42 0.57 14.67 5.56
C VAL A 42 1.54 14.07 6.55
N ASP A 43 1.37 12.78 6.82
CA ASP A 43 2.28 12.01 7.65
C ASP A 43 3.50 11.58 6.84
N GLY A 44 4.63 11.50 7.50
CA GLY A 44 5.83 10.85 7.01
C GLY A 44 5.90 9.40 7.44
N PHE A 45 6.72 8.62 6.77
CA PHE A 45 6.92 7.21 7.09
C PHE A 45 8.38 6.80 6.89
N TYR A 46 8.85 5.87 7.71
CA TYR A 46 10.15 5.24 7.55
C TYR A 46 10.14 4.31 6.32
N ASP A 47 11.16 4.41 5.47
CA ASP A 47 11.27 3.63 4.23
C ASP A 47 12.61 2.88 4.12
N GLY A 48 13.22 2.55 5.26
CA GLY A 48 14.44 1.76 5.31
C GLY A 48 15.70 2.61 5.32
N GLU A 49 16.80 2.04 4.80
CA GLU A 49 18.10 2.69 4.80
C GLU A 49 18.60 2.95 3.37
N GLU A 50 19.24 4.09 3.17
CA GLU A 50 19.95 4.42 1.93
C GLU A 50 21.35 4.93 2.27
N ASP A 51 22.38 4.27 1.73
CA ASP A 51 23.79 4.55 2.03
C ASP A 51 24.14 4.43 3.53
N GLY A 52 23.49 3.47 4.21
CA GLY A 52 23.67 3.20 5.64
C GLY A 52 23.03 4.22 6.58
N CYS A 53 22.19 5.12 6.06
CA CYS A 53 21.45 6.08 6.86
C CYS A 53 19.95 5.74 6.80
N PRO A 54 19.23 5.76 7.94
CA PRO A 54 17.78 5.59 7.94
C PRO A 54 17.08 6.75 7.23
N VAL A 55 16.02 6.42 6.48
CA VAL A 55 15.31 7.32 5.57
C VAL A 55 13.84 7.37 5.90
N TRP A 56 13.31 8.59 5.97
CA TRP A 56 11.88 8.86 6.03
C TRP A 56 11.44 9.62 4.79
N ARG A 57 10.19 9.39 4.39
CA ARG A 57 9.58 10.07 3.23
C ARG A 57 8.30 10.76 3.62
N VAL A 58 8.03 11.89 2.98
CA VAL A 58 6.70 12.52 2.95
C VAL A 58 6.22 12.58 1.50
N ARG A 59 4.94 12.26 1.29
CA ARG A 59 4.31 12.19 -0.02
C ARG A 59 3.13 13.13 -0.10
N PHE A 60 3.03 13.88 -1.20
CA PHE A 60 1.98 14.88 -1.40
C PHE A 60 1.58 14.94 -2.87
N ALA A 61 0.29 14.97 -3.15
CA ALA A 61 -0.22 15.22 -4.50
C ALA A 61 -0.92 16.60 -4.51
N PRO A 62 -0.36 17.63 -5.17
CA PRO A 62 -0.89 18.98 -5.08
C PRO A 62 -2.29 19.06 -5.73
N PRO A 63 -3.31 19.53 -4.99
CA PRO A 63 -4.68 19.56 -5.50
C PRO A 63 -4.95 20.76 -6.41
N GLU A 64 -4.05 21.75 -6.46
CA GLU A 64 -4.23 23.01 -7.18
C GLU A 64 -2.90 23.54 -7.73
N GLN A 65 -2.95 24.17 -8.91
CA GLN A 65 -1.79 24.75 -9.58
C GLN A 65 -1.20 25.94 -8.83
N GLY A 66 0.10 26.20 -9.05
CA GLY A 66 0.84 27.29 -8.42
C GLY A 66 1.94 26.82 -7.48
N THR A 67 2.57 27.76 -6.79
CA THR A 67 3.67 27.46 -5.87
C THR A 67 3.15 26.91 -4.55
N TRP A 68 3.71 25.79 -4.12
CA TRP A 68 3.50 25.22 -2.79
C TRP A 68 4.82 25.21 -2.02
N CYS A 69 4.78 25.65 -0.78
CA CYS A 69 5.87 25.53 0.18
C CYS A 69 5.55 24.39 1.15
N TYR A 70 6.57 23.73 1.70
CA TYR A 70 6.37 22.80 2.80
C TYR A 70 7.33 23.05 3.96
N THR A 71 6.94 22.60 5.14
CA THR A 71 7.81 22.52 6.32
C THR A 71 7.49 21.24 7.07
N THR A 72 8.52 20.51 7.49
CA THR A 72 8.39 19.29 8.29
C THR A 72 8.37 19.58 9.78
N THR A 73 7.80 18.67 10.53
CA THR A 73 7.88 18.63 11.99
C THR A 73 8.25 17.21 12.42
N SER A 74 9.26 17.07 13.27
CA SER A 74 9.71 15.77 13.76
C SER A 74 10.32 15.85 15.16
N ASN A 75 10.31 14.74 15.88
CA ASN A 75 11.09 14.57 17.10
C ASN A 75 12.58 14.25 16.82
N ASP A 76 12.95 13.96 15.57
CA ASP A 76 14.34 13.88 15.12
C ASP A 76 14.81 15.25 14.57
N PRO A 77 15.85 15.88 15.18
CA PRO A 77 16.39 17.15 14.71
C PRO A 77 16.88 17.17 13.25
N ASP A 78 17.32 16.03 12.71
CA ASP A 78 17.77 15.95 11.30
C ASP A 78 16.59 16.04 10.32
N LEU A 79 15.39 15.70 10.78
CA LEU A 79 14.15 15.65 9.98
C LEU A 79 13.22 16.83 10.29
N ASP A 80 13.41 17.53 11.41
CA ASP A 80 12.61 18.66 11.85
C ASP A 80 12.94 19.96 11.10
N GLY A 81 11.93 20.81 10.87
CA GLY A 81 12.10 22.13 10.26
C GLY A 81 12.59 22.13 8.80
N GLN A 82 12.65 20.97 8.15
CA GLN A 82 13.04 20.84 6.75
C GLN A 82 11.98 21.49 5.88
N ASN A 83 12.40 22.39 5.00
CA ASN A 83 11.49 23.16 4.16
C ASN A 83 11.92 23.13 2.70
N GLY A 84 10.98 23.48 1.82
CA GLY A 84 11.21 23.52 0.39
C GLY A 84 9.99 23.97 -0.38
N GLU A 85 10.14 24.00 -1.71
CA GLU A 85 9.11 24.49 -2.62
C GLU A 85 8.97 23.58 -3.85
N LEU A 86 7.73 23.45 -4.31
CA LEU A 86 7.36 22.79 -5.57
C LEU A 86 6.39 23.70 -6.35
N SER A 87 6.45 23.59 -7.68
CA SER A 87 5.52 24.25 -8.59
C SER A 87 4.52 23.23 -9.10
N CYS A 88 3.25 23.38 -8.73
CA CYS A 88 2.18 22.58 -9.27
C CYS A 88 1.80 23.09 -10.67
N THR A 89 2.05 22.30 -11.70
CA THR A 89 1.78 22.65 -13.10
C THR A 89 0.44 22.10 -13.59
N GLU A 90 0.11 22.39 -14.84
CA GLU A 90 -1.05 21.81 -15.53
C GLU A 90 -1.11 20.28 -15.35
N PRO A 91 -2.32 19.71 -15.19
CA PRO A 91 -2.49 18.27 -15.00
C PRO A 91 -2.08 17.49 -16.25
N VAL A 92 -1.55 16.28 -16.03
CA VAL A 92 -1.27 15.30 -17.10
C VAL A 92 -2.25 14.11 -17.08
N SER A 93 -3.16 14.10 -16.10
CA SER A 93 -4.19 13.07 -15.90
C SER A 93 -5.50 13.73 -15.45
N GLY A 94 -6.60 12.99 -15.47
CA GLY A 94 -7.90 13.49 -14.96
C GLY A 94 -8.00 13.59 -13.43
N GLY A 95 -6.95 13.24 -12.69
CA GLY A 95 -6.93 13.27 -11.21
C GLY A 95 -7.53 12.04 -10.54
N PRO A 96 -7.92 12.07 -9.26
CA PRO A 96 -8.56 10.93 -8.59
C PRO A 96 -9.99 10.66 -9.07
N LEU A 97 -10.54 9.50 -8.72
CA LEU A 97 -11.99 9.23 -8.85
C LEU A 97 -12.76 10.08 -7.83
N VAL A 98 -13.87 10.65 -8.25
CA VAL A 98 -14.76 11.49 -7.43
C VAL A 98 -16.22 11.14 -7.69
N VAL A 99 -17.08 11.49 -6.73
CA VAL A 99 -18.54 11.40 -6.86
C VAL A 99 -19.08 12.73 -7.39
N ASN A 100 -19.91 12.68 -8.43
CA ASN A 100 -20.58 13.87 -8.96
C ASN A 100 -21.96 14.04 -8.30
N PRO A 101 -22.28 15.22 -7.72
CA PRO A 101 -23.58 15.44 -7.05
C PRO A 101 -24.80 15.33 -7.98
N GLN A 102 -24.66 15.62 -9.27
CA GLN A 102 -25.74 15.53 -10.26
C GLN A 102 -25.95 14.10 -10.77
N PHE A 103 -24.89 13.30 -10.82
CA PHE A 103 -24.88 11.93 -11.34
C PHE A 103 -24.24 10.96 -10.33
N GLY A 104 -24.86 10.84 -9.16
CA GLY A 104 -24.28 10.10 -8.02
C GLY A 104 -24.11 8.59 -8.20
N ASN A 105 -24.63 8.02 -9.29
CA ASN A 105 -24.47 6.62 -9.66
C ASN A 105 -23.32 6.36 -10.64
N TRP A 106 -22.59 7.40 -11.07
CA TRP A 106 -21.50 7.30 -12.03
C TRP A 106 -20.19 7.75 -11.39
N PHE A 107 -19.07 7.16 -11.82
CA PHE A 107 -17.75 7.65 -11.43
C PHE A 107 -17.35 8.83 -12.31
N PHE A 108 -16.68 9.80 -11.69
CA PHE A 108 -16.08 10.94 -12.37
C PHE A 108 -14.61 11.05 -12.00
N ARG A 109 -13.89 11.83 -12.78
CA ARG A 109 -12.52 12.27 -12.51
C ARG A 109 -12.55 13.67 -11.91
N ALA A 110 -11.49 14.06 -11.20
CA ALA A 110 -11.41 15.37 -10.56
C ALA A 110 -11.40 16.55 -11.55
N ASP A 111 -11.08 16.31 -12.82
CA ASP A 111 -11.24 17.29 -13.91
C ASP A 111 -12.69 17.47 -14.41
N GLY A 112 -13.63 16.66 -13.90
CA GLY A 112 -15.05 16.69 -14.26
C GLY A 112 -15.47 15.74 -15.38
N SER A 113 -14.54 14.99 -15.98
CA SER A 113 -14.86 13.98 -16.99
C SER A 113 -15.51 12.73 -16.36
N PRO A 114 -16.48 12.07 -17.04
CA PRO A 114 -17.03 10.79 -16.58
C PRO A 114 -16.00 9.67 -16.76
N GLN A 115 -16.03 8.68 -15.87
CA GLN A 115 -15.16 7.51 -15.90
C GLN A 115 -16.00 6.23 -15.90
N LEU A 116 -15.95 5.47 -17.00
CA LEU A 116 -16.44 4.10 -17.01
C LEU A 116 -15.35 3.18 -16.47
N ILE A 117 -15.70 2.30 -15.54
CA ILE A 117 -14.80 1.29 -15.00
C ILE A 117 -14.92 0.01 -15.82
N VAL A 118 -13.81 -0.43 -16.40
CA VAL A 118 -13.65 -1.72 -17.05
C VAL A 118 -12.65 -2.48 -16.20
N ASN A 119 -13.17 -3.36 -15.36
CA ASN A 119 -12.39 -4.09 -14.37
C ASN A 119 -11.97 -5.45 -14.91
N GLU A 120 -10.73 -5.84 -14.61
CA GLU A 120 -10.34 -7.24 -14.59
C GLU A 120 -10.27 -7.71 -13.13
N GLY A 121 -10.93 -8.83 -12.86
CA GLY A 121 -11.03 -9.38 -11.52
C GLY A 121 -9.82 -10.21 -11.10
N TRP A 122 -9.29 -9.86 -9.92
CA TRP A 122 -8.57 -10.75 -9.01
C TRP A 122 -7.16 -11.19 -9.41
N TYR A 123 -6.40 -10.47 -10.23
CA TYR A 123 -5.00 -10.87 -10.45
C TYR A 123 -4.02 -10.25 -9.44
N PRO A 124 -3.10 -11.05 -8.86
CA PRO A 124 -2.84 -12.45 -9.16
C PRO A 124 -3.79 -13.42 -8.44
N HIS A 125 -4.64 -14.15 -9.18
CA HIS A 125 -5.50 -15.17 -8.60
C HIS A 125 -4.80 -16.52 -8.75
N PRO A 126 -4.46 -17.21 -7.64
CA PRO A 126 -3.79 -18.50 -7.72
C PRO A 126 -4.60 -19.54 -8.51
N ALA A 127 -5.93 -19.48 -8.49
CA ALA A 127 -6.75 -20.48 -9.16
C ALA A 127 -7.08 -20.21 -10.65
N ASN A 128 -6.76 -19.02 -11.21
CA ASN A 128 -7.04 -18.61 -12.60
C ASN A 128 -8.27 -19.29 -13.27
N GLY A 129 -9.46 -19.19 -12.65
CA GLY A 129 -10.71 -19.74 -13.17
C GLY A 129 -10.96 -21.26 -12.99
N ARG A 130 -10.11 -21.98 -12.26
CA ARG A 130 -10.29 -23.41 -11.96
C ARG A 130 -10.76 -23.62 -10.51
N PHE A 131 -11.85 -24.38 -10.34
CA PHE A 131 -12.30 -24.81 -9.02
C PHE A 131 -11.43 -26.00 -8.55
N PHE A 132 -10.53 -25.74 -7.60
CA PHE A 132 -9.79 -26.78 -6.90
C PHE A 132 -10.27 -26.92 -5.46
N SER A 133 -10.05 -28.10 -4.87
CA SER A 133 -9.81 -28.18 -3.43
C SER A 133 -8.58 -27.31 -3.15
N HIS A 134 -8.79 -26.13 -2.61
CA HIS A 134 -7.71 -25.18 -2.33
C HIS A 134 -6.80 -25.66 -1.19
N ASP A 135 -7.22 -26.72 -0.51
CA ASP A 135 -6.61 -27.21 0.71
C ASP A 135 -5.24 -27.87 0.47
N ASP A 136 -4.83 -28.10 -0.80
CA ASP A 136 -3.62 -28.89 -1.11
C ASP A 136 -2.64 -28.30 -2.16
N VAL A 137 -2.87 -27.11 -2.72
CA VAL A 137 -2.01 -26.59 -3.81
C VAL A 137 -1.25 -25.33 -3.40
N ASP A 138 0.08 -25.42 -3.44
CA ASP A 138 0.94 -24.24 -3.43
C ASP A 138 1.11 -23.68 -4.85
N TYR A 139 1.04 -22.36 -4.97
CA TYR A 139 1.13 -21.60 -6.19
C TYR A 139 2.39 -20.74 -6.19
N GLN A 140 3.05 -20.70 -7.33
CA GLN A 140 4.18 -19.80 -7.52
C GLN A 140 3.68 -18.34 -7.49
N GLN A 141 4.29 -17.53 -6.63
CA GLN A 141 4.10 -16.09 -6.60
C GLN A 141 4.56 -15.48 -7.94
N PRO A 142 3.78 -14.56 -8.55
CA PRO A 142 4.26 -13.85 -9.73
C PRO A 142 5.43 -12.93 -9.36
N SER A 143 6.38 -12.76 -10.27
CA SER A 143 7.43 -11.77 -10.11
C SER A 143 6.87 -10.35 -10.21
N GLU A 144 7.64 -9.36 -9.77
CA GLU A 144 7.24 -7.95 -9.93
C GLU A 144 7.10 -7.59 -11.42
N GLN A 145 7.94 -8.19 -12.27
CA GLN A 145 7.88 -7.99 -13.70
C GLN A 145 6.60 -8.58 -14.31
N ASP A 146 6.17 -9.77 -13.87
CA ASP A 146 4.92 -10.38 -14.32
C ASP A 146 3.73 -9.46 -14.04
N MET A 147 3.69 -8.84 -12.85
CA MET A 147 2.64 -7.88 -12.50
C MET A 147 2.67 -6.62 -13.38
N LYS A 148 3.85 -6.09 -13.68
CA LYS A 148 3.99 -4.91 -14.55
C LYS A 148 3.58 -5.22 -15.99
N ASP A 149 3.95 -6.38 -16.51
CA ASP A 149 3.58 -6.80 -17.86
C ASP A 149 2.09 -7.08 -17.96
N TYR A 150 1.51 -7.70 -16.94
CA TYR A 150 0.07 -7.88 -16.82
C TYR A 150 -0.71 -6.55 -16.91
N ILE A 151 -0.31 -5.52 -16.15
CA ILE A 151 -0.92 -4.18 -16.21
C ILE A 151 -0.82 -3.59 -17.63
N ARG A 152 0.35 -3.67 -18.27
CA ARG A 152 0.56 -3.14 -19.62
C ARG A 152 -0.29 -3.86 -20.67
N ILE A 153 -0.43 -5.18 -20.54
CA ILE A 153 -1.30 -5.97 -21.42
C ILE A 153 -2.74 -5.49 -21.25
N LEU A 154 -3.26 -5.51 -20.02
CA LEU A 154 -4.65 -5.15 -19.73
C LEU A 154 -5.02 -3.74 -20.19
N SER A 155 -4.18 -2.76 -19.86
CA SER A 155 -4.37 -1.37 -20.31
C SER A 155 -4.37 -1.24 -21.83
N GLY A 156 -3.54 -2.01 -22.54
CA GLY A 156 -3.56 -2.11 -24.01
C GLY A 156 -4.88 -2.63 -24.60
N TYR A 157 -5.68 -3.34 -23.80
CA TYR A 157 -7.03 -3.81 -24.17
C TYR A 157 -8.17 -2.96 -23.57
N GLY A 158 -7.86 -1.81 -22.95
CA GLY A 158 -8.84 -0.87 -22.44
C GLY A 158 -9.39 -1.22 -21.04
N VAL A 159 -8.81 -2.20 -20.35
CA VAL A 159 -9.07 -2.40 -18.92
C VAL A 159 -8.41 -1.27 -18.14
N ASN A 160 -9.12 -0.71 -17.17
CA ASN A 160 -8.66 0.45 -16.41
C ASN A 160 -8.82 0.28 -14.89
N MET A 161 -9.17 -0.92 -14.43
CA MET A 161 -9.13 -1.26 -13.02
C MET A 161 -8.70 -2.72 -12.83
N VAL A 162 -7.92 -2.95 -11.78
CA VAL A 162 -7.63 -4.29 -11.25
C VAL A 162 -7.88 -4.30 -9.74
N ILE A 163 -8.21 -5.47 -9.20
CA ILE A 163 -8.30 -5.70 -7.76
C ILE A 163 -7.01 -6.41 -7.32
N ASP A 164 -6.23 -5.76 -6.47
CA ASP A 164 -5.00 -6.36 -5.92
C ASP A 164 -5.34 -7.23 -4.72
N ILE A 165 -5.09 -8.52 -4.90
CA ILE A 165 -5.26 -9.56 -3.88
C ILE A 165 -3.95 -10.26 -3.54
N ALA A 166 -2.80 -9.58 -3.70
CA ALA A 166 -1.49 -10.15 -3.43
C ALA A 166 -1.37 -10.76 -2.03
N GLN A 167 -2.15 -10.29 -1.05
CA GLN A 167 -2.25 -10.91 0.29
C GLN A 167 -2.66 -12.39 0.26
N LEU A 168 -3.34 -12.86 -0.79
CA LEU A 168 -3.66 -14.28 -0.96
C LEU A 168 -2.42 -15.17 -1.05
N TYR A 169 -1.28 -14.64 -1.46
CA TYR A 169 -0.04 -15.40 -1.49
C TYR A 169 0.59 -15.56 -0.10
N ALA A 170 0.09 -14.87 0.93
CA ALA A 170 0.46 -15.12 2.32
C ALA A 170 -0.12 -16.45 2.86
N ARG A 171 -1.05 -17.08 2.14
CA ARG A 171 -1.74 -18.31 2.55
C ARG A 171 -1.04 -19.62 2.16
N GLN A 172 0.07 -19.51 1.43
CA GLN A 172 0.83 -20.64 0.90
C GLN A 172 1.56 -21.35 2.05
N SER A 173 1.71 -22.68 1.99
CA SER A 173 2.53 -23.38 2.99
C SER A 173 3.99 -22.94 2.93
N THR A 174 4.45 -22.52 1.75
CA THR A 174 5.76 -21.90 1.55
C THR A 174 5.64 -20.57 0.81
N ILE A 175 6.17 -19.50 1.41
CA ILE A 175 6.30 -18.20 0.73
C ILE A 175 7.75 -18.02 0.32
N THR A 176 8.02 -18.17 -0.97
CA THR A 176 9.38 -18.12 -1.54
C THR A 176 9.86 -16.69 -1.80
N ASP A 177 8.93 -15.76 -2.05
CA ASP A 177 9.19 -14.32 -2.18
C ASP A 177 8.63 -13.59 -0.96
N THR A 178 9.52 -13.13 -0.08
CA THR A 178 9.14 -12.44 1.16
C THR A 178 8.43 -11.11 0.92
N SER A 179 8.49 -10.54 -0.30
CA SER A 179 7.70 -9.35 -0.65
C SER A 179 6.20 -9.61 -0.76
N PHE A 180 5.72 -10.85 -0.61
CA PHE A 180 4.31 -11.19 -0.47
C PHE A 180 3.84 -11.35 0.99
N ARG A 181 4.75 -11.22 1.96
CA ARG A 181 4.42 -11.30 3.39
C ARG A 181 3.96 -9.94 3.88
N TRP A 182 2.68 -9.69 3.75
CA TRP A 182 2.03 -8.49 4.26
C TRP A 182 1.72 -8.62 5.76
N PRO A 183 1.56 -7.51 6.49
CA PRO A 183 2.23 -6.23 6.33
C PRO A 183 3.54 -6.17 7.12
N TRP A 184 3.78 -7.09 8.06
CA TRP A 184 4.87 -7.02 9.02
C TRP A 184 6.16 -7.69 8.55
N ALA A 185 7.28 -7.17 9.05
CA ALA A 185 8.60 -7.69 8.78
C ALA A 185 8.69 -9.17 9.20
N VAL A 186 9.48 -9.93 8.45
CA VAL A 186 9.54 -11.38 8.57
C VAL A 186 10.80 -11.72 9.35
N VAL A 187 10.61 -12.37 10.50
CA VAL A 187 11.71 -12.80 11.36
C VAL A 187 12.18 -14.19 10.97
N ASP A 188 11.26 -15.08 10.61
CA ASP A 188 11.58 -16.41 10.11
C ASP A 188 10.57 -16.85 9.04
N ALA A 189 11.04 -16.98 7.81
CA ALA A 189 10.22 -17.41 6.69
C ALA A 189 9.83 -18.90 6.78
N ALA A 190 10.61 -19.76 7.44
CA ALA A 190 10.29 -21.19 7.54
C ALA A 190 9.10 -21.45 8.46
N SER A 191 8.94 -20.62 9.49
CA SER A 191 7.85 -20.73 10.48
C SER A 191 6.80 -19.62 10.38
N ASN A 192 6.85 -18.80 9.32
CA ASN A 192 5.99 -17.64 9.12
C ASN A 192 5.99 -16.60 10.26
N ARG A 193 7.06 -16.55 11.04
CA ARG A 193 7.13 -15.61 12.17
C ARG A 193 7.38 -14.18 11.71
N ILE A 194 6.65 -13.26 12.31
CA ILE A 194 6.74 -11.82 12.06
C ILE A 194 7.31 -11.04 13.24
N ASP A 195 7.80 -9.83 12.96
CA ASP A 195 8.03 -8.77 13.94
C ASP A 195 6.86 -7.78 13.82
N LYS A 196 5.98 -7.82 14.82
CA LYS A 196 4.73 -7.09 14.85
C LYS A 196 4.92 -5.56 14.96
N ASP A 197 6.12 -5.11 15.33
CA ASP A 197 6.46 -3.70 15.53
C ASP A 197 7.22 -3.12 14.31
N ARG A 198 7.39 -3.90 13.23
CA ARG A 198 8.07 -3.46 12.00
C ARG A 198 7.29 -3.83 10.76
N PHE A 199 7.25 -2.93 9.79
CA PHE A 199 6.66 -3.22 8.48
C PHE A 199 7.64 -3.97 7.56
N ASN A 200 7.10 -4.82 6.69
CA ASN A 200 7.83 -5.41 5.58
C ASN A 200 7.98 -4.40 4.45
N LEU A 201 9.06 -3.62 4.50
CA LEU A 201 9.34 -2.59 3.48
C LEU A 201 9.39 -3.17 2.07
N ALA A 202 9.86 -4.41 1.89
CA ALA A 202 9.92 -5.03 0.56
C ALA A 202 8.52 -5.20 -0.05
N TYR A 203 7.50 -5.52 0.75
CA TYR A 203 6.10 -5.59 0.31
C TYR A 203 5.59 -4.22 -0.15
N TYR A 204 5.73 -3.18 0.69
CA TYR A 204 5.24 -1.84 0.38
C TYR A 204 5.99 -1.18 -0.79
N GLN A 205 7.31 -1.31 -0.84
CA GLN A 205 8.12 -0.76 -1.92
C GLN A 205 7.86 -1.47 -3.27
N ARG A 206 7.55 -2.77 -3.24
CA ARG A 206 7.06 -3.49 -4.43
C ARG A 206 5.71 -2.95 -4.88
N MET A 207 4.76 -2.80 -3.95
CA MET A 207 3.44 -2.23 -4.22
C MET A 207 3.56 -0.84 -4.87
N ASP A 208 4.42 0.03 -4.33
CA ASP A 208 4.74 1.34 -4.91
C ASP A 208 5.21 1.27 -6.37
N ARG A 209 6.13 0.33 -6.68
CA ARG A 209 6.66 0.15 -8.03
C ARG A 209 5.58 -0.36 -9.00
N VAL A 210 4.69 -1.24 -8.54
CA VAL A 210 3.58 -1.77 -9.34
C VAL A 210 2.52 -0.67 -9.57
N MET A 211 2.13 0.06 -8.53
CA MET A 211 1.16 1.16 -8.60
C MET A 211 1.65 2.31 -9.50
N ARG A 212 2.95 2.61 -9.52
CA ARG A 212 3.50 3.57 -10.48
C ARG A 212 3.25 3.14 -11.93
N VAL A 213 3.49 1.87 -12.25
CA VAL A 213 3.19 1.33 -13.59
C VAL A 213 1.68 1.37 -13.87
N ALA A 214 0.85 1.06 -12.89
CA ALA A 214 -0.60 1.18 -13.02
C ALA A 214 -1.05 2.59 -13.38
N ARG A 215 -0.59 3.58 -12.60
CA ARG A 215 -0.86 5.01 -12.85
C ARG A 215 -0.41 5.42 -14.25
N ASP A 216 0.82 5.07 -14.63
CA ASP A 216 1.39 5.44 -15.93
C ASP A 216 0.63 4.82 -17.12
N ASN A 217 -0.19 3.79 -16.87
CA ASN A 217 -1.04 3.11 -17.85
C ASN A 217 -2.55 3.36 -17.62
N GLY A 218 -2.92 4.36 -16.81
CA GLY A 218 -4.33 4.71 -16.58
C GLY A 218 -5.16 3.65 -15.85
N MET A 219 -4.50 2.79 -15.08
CA MET A 219 -5.11 1.67 -14.35
C MET A 219 -5.34 2.05 -12.87
N PHE A 220 -6.58 1.89 -12.40
CA PHE A 220 -6.93 1.95 -10.99
C PHE A 220 -6.61 0.64 -10.28
N PHE A 221 -6.19 0.77 -9.02
CA PHE A 221 -6.02 -0.36 -8.11
C PHE A 221 -7.10 -0.30 -7.04
N ALA A 222 -7.97 -1.30 -6.99
CA ALA A 222 -8.74 -1.58 -5.78
C ALA A 222 -7.86 -2.40 -4.84
N LEU A 223 -7.48 -1.79 -3.72
CA LEU A 223 -6.72 -2.47 -2.69
C LEU A 223 -7.66 -3.19 -1.73
N GLU A 224 -7.61 -4.51 -1.77
CA GLU A 224 -8.27 -5.32 -0.76
C GLU A 224 -7.33 -5.44 0.43
N LEU A 225 -7.56 -4.62 1.46
CA LEU A 225 -6.68 -4.57 2.64
C LEU A 225 -6.77 -5.84 3.50
N LEU A 226 -7.94 -6.48 3.50
CA LEU A 226 -8.25 -7.70 4.24
C LEU A 226 -9.21 -8.55 3.42
N TYR A 227 -8.86 -9.82 3.19
CA TYR A 227 -9.66 -10.75 2.40
C TYR A 227 -10.21 -11.86 3.26
N ASP A 228 -11.49 -12.18 3.10
CA ASP A 228 -12.18 -13.18 3.91
C ASP A 228 -11.55 -14.57 3.84
N ASN A 229 -11.20 -15.02 2.63
CA ASN A 229 -10.66 -16.37 2.43
C ASN A 229 -9.29 -16.57 3.08
N SER A 230 -8.58 -15.52 3.51
CA SER A 230 -7.30 -15.70 4.22
C SER A 230 -7.50 -16.07 5.70
N VAL A 231 -8.70 -15.93 6.26
CA VAL A 231 -8.95 -16.15 7.69
C VAL A 231 -10.11 -17.11 8.00
N VAL A 232 -10.95 -17.48 7.02
CA VAL A 232 -12.08 -18.43 7.21
C VAL A 232 -11.69 -19.90 7.19
N ARG A 233 -10.46 -20.25 6.84
CA ARG A 233 -10.03 -21.64 6.67
C ARG A 233 -8.87 -22.00 7.58
N PRO A 234 -8.82 -23.23 8.13
CA PRO A 234 -7.82 -23.57 9.14
C PRO A 234 -6.38 -23.51 8.64
N ARG A 235 -6.12 -23.98 7.41
CA ARG A 235 -4.77 -23.96 6.82
C ARG A 235 -4.31 -22.52 6.60
N GLU A 236 -5.11 -21.72 5.91
CA GLU A 236 -4.78 -20.32 5.61
C GLU A 236 -4.60 -19.51 6.90
N TRP A 237 -5.48 -19.68 7.89
CA TRP A 237 -5.34 -19.03 9.19
C TRP A 237 -4.08 -19.47 9.93
N SER A 238 -3.68 -20.74 9.86
CA SER A 238 -2.47 -21.23 10.51
C SER A 238 -1.20 -20.54 10.01
N HIS A 239 -1.19 -20.08 8.76
CA HIS A 239 -0.07 -19.35 8.15
C HIS A 239 -0.26 -17.83 8.17
N HIS A 240 -1.43 -17.34 8.62
CA HIS A 240 -1.78 -15.94 8.59
C HIS A 240 -0.92 -15.12 9.57
N PRO A 241 -0.37 -13.97 9.16
CA PRO A 241 0.53 -13.17 10.01
C PRO A 241 -0.13 -12.67 11.31
N LEU A 242 -1.44 -12.44 11.30
CA LEU A 242 -2.18 -12.03 12.51
C LEU A 242 -2.41 -13.15 13.53
N ASN A 243 -2.20 -14.40 13.16
CA ASN A 243 -2.35 -15.52 14.08
C ASN A 243 -1.27 -15.45 15.17
N THR A 244 -1.66 -15.61 16.44
CA THR A 244 -0.72 -15.64 17.58
C THR A 244 0.40 -16.67 17.42
N ALA A 245 0.17 -17.79 16.72
CA ALA A 245 1.19 -18.80 16.44
C ALA A 245 2.36 -18.25 15.61
N ASN A 246 2.10 -17.21 14.82
CA ASN A 246 3.08 -16.56 13.94
C ASN A 246 3.66 -15.27 14.54
N GLY A 247 3.26 -14.91 15.78
CA GLY A 247 3.67 -13.67 16.45
C GLY A 247 2.69 -12.51 16.32
N GLY A 248 1.53 -12.74 15.68
CA GLY A 248 0.42 -11.79 15.64
C GLY A 248 -0.36 -11.70 16.96
N TRP A 249 -1.52 -11.06 16.92
CA TRP A 249 -2.31 -10.73 18.11
C TRP A 249 -3.57 -11.58 18.28
N LEU A 250 -4.00 -12.26 17.22
CA LEU A 250 -5.33 -12.86 17.16
C LEU A 250 -5.25 -14.38 17.31
N ALA A 251 -5.98 -14.90 18.30
CA ALA A 251 -6.20 -16.34 18.41
C ALA A 251 -7.27 -16.77 17.40
N GLY A 252 -7.18 -18.03 16.96
CA GLY A 252 -8.29 -18.64 16.20
C GLY A 252 -9.46 -19.05 17.10
N ASN A 253 -10.58 -19.41 16.50
CA ASN A 253 -11.69 -20.10 17.15
C ASN A 253 -11.45 -21.61 17.25
N GLU A 254 -12.44 -22.35 17.75
CA GLU A 254 -12.38 -23.81 17.93
C GLU A 254 -12.15 -24.61 16.63
N HIS A 255 -12.37 -23.99 15.47
CA HIS A 255 -12.10 -24.57 14.15
C HIS A 255 -10.71 -24.22 13.63
N GLY A 256 -9.90 -23.47 14.36
CA GLY A 256 -8.60 -22.99 13.90
C GLY A 256 -8.72 -21.91 12.83
N THR A 257 -9.78 -21.10 12.86
CA THR A 257 -10.01 -19.98 11.91
C THR A 257 -9.96 -18.64 12.65
N GLY A 258 -9.63 -17.55 11.96
CA GLY A 258 -9.57 -16.20 12.54
C GLY A 258 -10.82 -15.36 12.28
N TRP A 259 -11.81 -15.88 11.55
CA TRP A 259 -12.94 -15.13 11.01
C TRP A 259 -13.63 -14.21 12.02
N ASP A 260 -14.20 -14.76 13.08
CA ASP A 260 -15.02 -13.98 14.02
C ASP A 260 -14.19 -12.88 14.70
N VAL A 261 -12.96 -13.20 15.08
CA VAL A 261 -12.07 -12.29 15.79
C VAL A 261 -11.56 -11.20 14.86
N MET A 262 -11.20 -11.53 13.62
CA MET A 262 -10.63 -10.59 12.65
C MET A 262 -11.57 -9.44 12.29
N PHE A 263 -12.87 -9.71 12.24
CA PHE A 263 -13.90 -8.74 11.87
C PHE A 263 -14.65 -8.16 13.08
N ASP A 264 -14.23 -8.48 14.31
CA ASP A 264 -14.78 -7.87 15.52
C ASP A 264 -14.16 -6.48 15.75
N CYS A 265 -14.81 -5.44 15.24
CA CYS A 265 -14.40 -4.05 15.47
C CYS A 265 -14.45 -3.61 16.94
N GLY A 266 -15.08 -4.39 17.83
CA GLY A 266 -15.15 -4.12 19.27
C GLY A 266 -14.05 -4.82 20.08
N ASN A 267 -13.22 -5.64 19.46
CA ASN A 267 -12.19 -6.39 20.16
C ASN A 267 -11.00 -5.48 20.51
N ALA A 268 -10.79 -5.25 21.81
CA ALA A 268 -9.75 -4.39 22.36
C ALA A 268 -8.31 -4.86 22.12
N VAL A 269 -8.12 -6.04 21.51
CA VAL A 269 -6.81 -6.51 21.04
C VAL A 269 -6.44 -5.88 19.69
N HIS A 270 -7.42 -5.41 18.91
CA HIS A 270 -7.21 -4.74 17.61
C HIS A 270 -7.11 -3.21 17.72
N VAL A 271 -7.64 -2.62 18.81
CA VAL A 271 -7.83 -1.18 19.03
C VAL A 271 -6.78 -0.66 20.01
#